data_AF-A0A957SNP9-F1
#
_entry.id   AF-A0A957SNP9-F1
#
_cell.length_a   1.000
_cell.length_b   1.000
_cell.length_c   1.000
_cell.angle_alpha   90.00
_cell.angle_beta   90.00
_cell.angle_gamma   90.00
#
_symmetry.space_group_name_H-M   'P 1'
#
loop_
_entity.id
_entity.type
_entity.pdbx_description
1 polymer ?
#
loop_
_entity_poly.entity_id
_entity_poly.type
_entity_poly.pdbx_seq_one_letter_code
_entity_poly.pdbx_strand_id
1 'polypeptide(L)'
;MNPYPNVKALTFDLFGTILDLGGSLTPYIAKFLQQKGSSVDPAHFWAQWRARQRIEQYQDTILMLGHSGYQEVARRGFVYTLGLNNVAATPDEVVEFMQAWQQLSPFPEVVPALERLTSRYKL
;
A
#
# COMPACT_ATOMS: atom_id res chain seq x y z
N MET A 1 7.19 -33.49 13.76
CA MET A 1 6.48 -32.91 14.94
C MET A 1 6.08 -31.49 14.61
N ASN A 2 4.87 -31.05 15.02
CA ASN A 2 4.48 -29.65 14.92
C ASN A 2 5.30 -28.85 15.98
N PRO A 3 6.15 -27.89 15.58
CA PRO A 3 6.99 -27.14 16.52
C PRO A 3 6.18 -26.24 17.47
N TYR A 4 4.90 -25.97 17.16
CA TYR A 4 4.04 -25.08 17.96
C TYR A 4 2.65 -25.72 18.20
N PRO A 5 2.57 -26.76 19.05
CA PRO A 5 1.33 -27.53 19.25
C PRO A 5 0.20 -26.74 19.91
N ASN A 6 0.52 -25.62 20.56
CA ASN A 6 -0.42 -24.86 21.39
C ASN A 6 -0.83 -23.50 20.80
N VAL A 7 -0.55 -23.23 19.52
CA VAL A 7 -0.97 -21.97 18.88
C VAL A 7 -2.50 -21.86 18.90
N LYS A 8 -2.99 -20.75 19.45
CA LYS A 8 -4.44 -20.46 19.56
C LYS A 8 -4.90 -19.34 18.64
N ALA A 9 -3.99 -18.44 18.25
CA ALA A 9 -4.29 -17.30 17.41
C ALA A 9 -3.24 -17.13 16.33
N LEU A 10 -3.67 -16.65 15.16
CA LEU A 10 -2.79 -16.23 14.07
C LEU A 10 -3.09 -14.76 13.78
N THR A 11 -2.07 -13.92 13.87
CA THR A 11 -2.15 -12.52 13.44
C THR A 11 -1.42 -12.36 12.13
N PHE A 12 -1.95 -11.53 11.25
CA PHE A 12 -1.38 -11.27 9.94
C PHE A 12 -1.00 -9.79 9.85
N ASP A 13 0.16 -9.54 9.26
CA ASP A 13 0.36 -8.24 8.63
C ASP A 13 -0.72 -8.04 7.55
N LEU A 14 -1.14 -6.79 7.33
CA LEU A 14 -2.24 -6.48 6.44
C LEU A 14 -1.75 -6.14 5.02
N PHE A 15 -0.75 -5.27 4.91
CA PHE A 15 -0.40 -4.61 3.66
C PHE A 15 0.70 -5.36 2.89
N GLY A 16 0.33 -6.03 1.79
CA GLY A 16 1.23 -6.87 1.01
C GLY A 16 1.29 -8.32 1.49
N THR A 17 0.61 -8.64 2.59
CA THR A 17 0.38 -10.01 3.06
C THR A 17 -1.07 -10.43 2.79
N ILE A 18 -2.04 -9.60 3.19
CA ILE A 18 -3.48 -9.82 2.96
C ILE A 18 -3.94 -9.02 1.74
N LEU A 19 -3.65 -7.71 1.73
CA LEU A 19 -4.05 -6.79 0.68
C LEU A 19 -3.03 -6.74 -0.47
N ASP A 20 -3.51 -6.91 -1.70
CA ASP A 20 -2.73 -6.73 -2.91
C ASP A 20 -2.63 -5.23 -3.24
N LEU A 21 -1.63 -4.58 -2.68
CA LEU A 21 -1.39 -3.16 -2.92
C LEU A 21 -1.14 -2.85 -4.40
N GLY A 22 -0.31 -3.66 -5.06
CA GLY A 22 0.13 -3.39 -6.43
C GLY A 22 -0.99 -3.60 -7.43
N GLY A 23 -1.65 -4.76 -7.37
CA GLY A 23 -2.79 -5.06 -8.24
C GLY A 23 -3.98 -4.13 -7.99
N SER A 24 -4.21 -3.73 -6.74
CA SER A 24 -5.31 -2.81 -6.42
C SER A 24 -5.04 -1.37 -6.88
N LEU A 25 -3.83 -0.84 -6.68
CA LEU A 25 -3.54 0.58 -6.91
C LEU A 25 -3.11 0.91 -8.34
N THR A 26 -2.48 -0.02 -9.06
CA THR A 26 -1.99 0.23 -10.43
C THR A 26 -3.09 0.73 -11.39
N PRO A 27 -4.34 0.21 -11.36
CA PRO A 27 -5.42 0.76 -12.19
C PRO A 27 -5.79 2.22 -11.86
N TYR A 28 -5.77 2.59 -10.57
CA TYR A 28 -6.02 3.98 -10.15
C TYR A 28 -4.88 4.90 -10.60
N ILE A 29 -3.62 4.44 -10.46
CA ILE A 29 -2.44 5.15 -10.96
C ILE A 29 -2.56 5.37 -12.46
N ALA A 30 -2.94 4.34 -13.22
CA ALA A 30 -3.10 4.44 -14.67
C ALA A 30 -4.13 5.51 -15.06
N LYS A 31 -5.30 5.49 -14.41
CA LYS A 31 -6.35 6.50 -14.62
C LYS A 31 -5.86 7.91 -14.30
N PHE A 32 -5.18 8.07 -13.17
CA PHE A 32 -4.63 9.35 -12.75
C PHE A 32 -3.61 9.87 -13.78
N LEU A 33 -2.61 9.07 -14.13
CA LEU A 33 -1.57 9.45 -15.11
C LEU A 33 -2.17 9.80 -16.48
N GLN A 34 -3.19 9.05 -16.93
CA GLN A 34 -3.91 9.36 -18.15
C GLN A 34 -4.60 10.73 -18.09
N GLN A 35 -5.30 11.05 -16.99
CA GLN A 35 -5.94 12.36 -16.79
C GLN A 35 -4.92 13.51 -16.76
N LYS A 36 -3.70 13.24 -16.30
CA LYS A 36 -2.60 14.21 -16.29
C LYS A 36 -1.83 14.27 -17.61
N GLY A 37 -2.21 13.47 -18.62
CA GLY A 37 -1.51 13.41 -19.92
C GLY A 37 -0.08 12.87 -19.83
N SER A 38 0.24 12.10 -18.77
CA SER A 38 1.56 11.51 -18.57
C SER A 38 1.69 10.18 -19.31
N SER A 39 2.85 9.94 -19.92
CA SER A 39 3.22 8.68 -20.59
C SER A 39 3.94 7.69 -19.67
N VAL A 40 4.08 8.02 -18.38
CA VAL A 40 4.76 7.16 -17.40
C VAL A 40 4.00 5.84 -17.25
N ASP A 41 4.75 4.74 -17.25
CA ASP A 41 4.17 3.41 -17.02
C ASP A 41 3.61 3.30 -15.58
N PRO A 42 2.33 2.92 -15.39
CA PRO A 42 1.72 2.86 -14.07
C PRO A 42 2.39 1.87 -13.11
N ALA A 43 2.88 0.73 -13.61
CA ALA A 43 3.55 -0.26 -12.79
C ALA A 43 4.94 0.24 -12.33
N HIS A 44 5.66 0.92 -13.22
CA HIS A 44 6.90 1.62 -12.88
C HIS A 44 6.67 2.71 -11.84
N PHE A 45 5.64 3.54 -12.02
CA PHE A 45 5.26 4.58 -11.05
C PHE A 45 4.94 3.96 -9.68
N TRP A 46 4.17 2.88 -9.64
CA TRP A 46 3.88 2.15 -8.40
C TRP A 46 5.18 1.64 -7.73
N ALA A 47 6.10 1.05 -8.49
CA ALA A 47 7.36 0.54 -7.95
C ALA A 47 8.21 1.65 -7.30
N GLN A 48 8.32 2.81 -7.96
CA GLN A 48 9.01 3.98 -7.42
C GLN A 48 8.32 4.50 -6.16
N TRP A 49 6.99 4.61 -6.19
CA TRP A 49 6.23 5.08 -5.05
C TRP A 49 6.37 4.14 -3.85
N ARG A 50 6.23 2.82 -4.05
CA ARG A 50 6.38 1.84 -2.97
C ARG A 50 7.77 1.89 -2.34
N ALA A 51 8.82 2.07 -3.16
CA ALA A 51 10.17 2.26 -2.67
C ALA A 51 10.31 3.54 -1.86
N ARG A 52 9.76 4.67 -2.34
CA ARG A 52 9.81 5.94 -1.61
C ARG A 52 9.03 5.91 -0.31
N GLN A 53 7.83 5.34 -0.30
CA GLN A 53 7.01 5.21 0.92
C GLN A 53 7.79 4.49 2.03
N ARG A 54 8.56 3.45 1.68
CA ARG A 54 9.37 2.72 2.65
C ARG A 54 10.47 3.60 3.26
N ILE A 55 11.05 4.53 2.48
CA ILE A 55 12.00 5.52 2.98
C ILE A 55 11.32 6.48 3.97
N GLU A 56 10.12 6.99 3.64
CA GLU A 56 9.35 7.86 4.56
C GLU A 56 9.08 7.17 5.90
N GLN A 57 8.73 5.88 5.88
CA GLN A 57 8.53 5.08 7.09
C GLN A 57 9.78 4.98 7.97
N TYR A 58 10.96 4.82 7.37
CA TYR A 58 12.22 4.76 8.12
C TYR A 58 12.65 6.13 8.63
N GLN A 59 12.44 7.19 7.86
CA GLN A 59 12.84 8.55 8.22
C GLN A 59 12.20 9.00 9.54
N ASP A 60 10.90 8.77 9.72
CA ASP A 60 10.20 9.11 10.95
C ASP A 60 10.87 8.47 12.20
N THR A 61 11.31 7.21 12.07
CA THR A 61 11.98 6.46 13.14
C THR A 61 13.42 6.92 13.35
N ILE A 62 14.20 7.02 12.27
CA ILE A 62 15.63 7.37 12.32
C ILE A 62 15.84 8.78 12.85
N LEU A 63 14.96 9.70 12.46
CA LEU A 63 15.05 11.12 12.83
C LEU A 63 14.24 11.47 14.09
N MET A 64 13.66 10.47 14.77
CA MET A 64 12.85 10.66 15.99
C MET A 64 11.72 11.70 15.81
N LEU A 65 11.08 11.73 14.64
CA LEU A 65 10.03 12.71 14.31
C LEU A 65 8.64 12.31 14.82
N GLY A 66 8.53 11.17 15.52
CA GLY A 66 7.27 10.59 15.96
C GLY A 66 6.66 9.65 14.91
N HIS A 67 5.42 9.22 15.12
CA HIS A 67 4.73 8.30 14.20
C HIS A 67 3.71 9.04 13.34
N SER A 68 4.01 9.26 12.05
CA SER A 68 3.07 9.96 11.15
C SER A 68 1.91 9.09 10.64
N GLY A 69 1.99 7.77 10.79
CA GLY A 69 0.96 6.84 10.30
C GLY A 69 1.12 6.45 8.82
N TYR A 70 0.59 5.28 8.48
CA TYR A 70 0.84 4.61 7.19
C TYR A 70 0.32 5.38 5.96
N GLN A 71 -0.86 6.00 6.07
CA GLN A 71 -1.44 6.75 4.94
C GLN A 71 -0.68 8.05 4.67
N GLU A 72 -0.16 8.70 5.71
CA GLU A 72 0.59 9.95 5.54
C GLU A 72 1.95 9.71 4.89
N VAL A 73 2.68 8.67 5.28
CA VAL A 73 3.92 8.28 4.60
C VAL A 73 3.67 7.83 3.15
N ALA A 74 2.52 7.19 2.87
CA ALA A 74 2.11 6.86 1.51
C ALA A 74 1.84 8.13 0.70
N ARG A 75 1.07 9.08 1.25
CA ARG A 75 0.79 10.37 0.61
C ARG A 75 2.07 11.16 0.31
N ARG A 76 3.00 11.27 1.28
CA ARG A 76 4.31 11.90 1.07
C ARG A 76 5.10 11.21 -0.06
N GLY A 77 5.13 9.88 -0.06
CA GLY A 77 5.76 9.11 -1.12
C GLY A 77 5.12 9.35 -2.49
N PHE A 78 3.80 9.53 -2.55
CA PHE A 78 3.08 9.80 -3.80
C PHE A 78 3.49 11.14 -4.38
N VAL A 79 3.42 12.20 -3.56
CA VAL A 79 3.82 13.56 -3.94
C VAL A 79 5.27 13.60 -4.43
N TYR A 80 6.18 12.91 -3.73
CA TYR A 80 7.56 12.80 -4.18
C TYR A 80 7.69 12.12 -5.55
N THR A 81 6.94 11.03 -5.75
CA THR A 81 7.00 10.24 -7.00
C THR A 81 6.36 11.00 -8.17
N LEU A 82 5.32 11.80 -7.92
CA LEU A 82 4.78 12.74 -8.91
C LEU A 82 5.86 13.73 -9.37
N GLY A 83 6.58 14.36 -8.43
CA GLY A 83 7.68 15.26 -8.73
C GLY A 83 8.81 14.59 -9.50
N LEU A 84 9.21 13.37 -9.09
CA LEU A 84 10.24 12.57 -9.78
C LEU A 84 9.90 12.32 -11.25
N ASN A 85 8.61 12.20 -11.57
CA ASN A 85 8.11 11.90 -12.91
C ASN A 85 7.58 13.12 -13.66
N ASN A 86 7.80 14.35 -13.15
CA ASN A 86 7.30 15.60 -13.73
C ASN A 86 5.77 15.62 -13.95
N VAL A 87 5.01 14.98 -13.05
CA VAL A 87 3.54 14.98 -13.07
C VAL A 87 3.03 16.03 -12.10
N ALA A 88 2.50 17.15 -12.62
CA ALA A 88 1.96 18.22 -11.79
C ALA A 88 0.59 17.80 -11.22
N ALA A 89 0.39 17.90 -9.90
CA ALA A 89 -0.90 17.64 -9.26
C ALA A 89 -1.22 18.71 -8.21
N THR A 90 -2.50 19.05 -8.06
CA THR A 90 -2.95 19.93 -6.98
C THR A 90 -3.04 19.16 -5.66
N PRO A 91 -3.07 19.85 -4.50
CA PRO A 91 -3.30 19.19 -3.21
C PRO A 91 -4.61 18.40 -3.17
N ASP A 92 -5.68 18.91 -3.79
CA ASP A 92 -6.99 18.25 -3.81
C ASP A 92 -6.96 16.97 -4.67
N GLU A 93 -6.28 17.00 -5.82
CA GLU A 93 -6.07 15.81 -6.65
C GLU A 93 -5.30 14.72 -5.88
N VAL A 94 -4.33 15.11 -5.04
CA VAL A 94 -3.61 14.17 -4.17
C VAL A 94 -4.53 13.57 -3.12
N VAL A 95 -5.35 14.39 -2.44
CA VAL A 95 -6.30 13.91 -1.42
C VAL A 95 -7.33 12.97 -2.04
N GLU A 96 -7.90 13.33 -3.19
CA GLU A 96 -8.85 12.51 -3.94
C GLU A 96 -8.22 11.18 -4.33
N PHE A 97 -7.01 11.20 -4.90
CA PHE A 97 -6.33 9.99 -5.32
C PHE A 97 -6.06 9.03 -4.14
N MET A 98 -5.68 9.56 -2.97
CA MET A 98 -5.44 8.74 -1.78
C MET A 98 -6.68 7.99 -1.28
N GLN A 99 -7.89 8.33 -1.71
CA GLN A 99 -9.10 7.55 -1.43
C GLN A 99 -9.04 6.13 -2.02
N ALA A 100 -8.18 5.88 -3.02
CA ALA A 100 -7.94 4.54 -3.57
C ALA A 100 -7.51 3.50 -2.51
N TRP A 101 -6.95 3.93 -1.38
CA TRP A 101 -6.61 3.04 -0.26
C TRP A 101 -7.82 2.32 0.33
N GLN A 102 -9.02 2.90 0.22
CA GLN A 102 -10.25 2.27 0.70
C GLN A 102 -10.75 1.15 -0.23
N GLN A 103 -10.17 1.06 -1.44
CA GLN A 103 -10.55 0.10 -2.48
C GLN A 103 -9.54 -1.04 -2.63
N LEU A 104 -8.59 -1.14 -1.69
CA LEU A 104 -7.62 -2.24 -1.67
C LEU A 104 -8.33 -3.57 -1.52
N SER A 105 -8.04 -4.48 -2.44
CA SER A 105 -8.57 -5.84 -2.44
C SER A 105 -7.54 -6.82 -1.88
N PRO A 106 -7.98 -7.88 -1.19
CA PRO A 106 -7.09 -8.96 -0.80
C PRO A 106 -6.59 -9.73 -2.03
N PHE A 107 -5.47 -10.44 -1.88
CA PHE A 107 -5.07 -11.43 -2.89
C PHE A 107 -6.17 -12.50 -3.05
N PRO A 108 -6.38 -13.07 -4.25
CA PRO A 108 -7.51 -13.97 -4.53
C PRO A 108 -7.59 -15.19 -3.59
N GLU A 109 -6.45 -15.70 -3.15
CA GLU A 109 -6.32 -16.87 -2.28
C GLU A 109 -6.58 -16.57 -0.79
N VAL A 110 -6.56 -15.30 -0.40
CA VAL A 110 -6.55 -14.91 1.02
C VAL A 110 -7.88 -15.20 1.69
N VAL A 111 -9.01 -14.78 1.11
CA VAL A 111 -10.33 -15.01 1.73
C VAL A 111 -10.61 -16.51 1.93
N PRO A 112 -10.44 -17.39 0.91
CA PRO A 112 -10.60 -18.83 1.12
C PRO A 112 -9.61 -19.42 2.14
N ALA A 113 -8.40 -18.88 2.25
CA ALA A 113 -7.42 -19.34 3.23
C ALA A 113 -7.81 -18.95 4.66
N LEU A 114 -8.25 -17.70 4.88
CA LEU A 114 -8.70 -17.23 6.17
C LEU A 114 -9.92 -18.03 6.66
N GLU A 115 -10.89 -18.32 5.79
CA GLU A 115 -12.05 -19.17 6.11
C GLU A 115 -11.65 -20.57 6.61
N ARG A 116 -10.59 -21.16 6.04
CA ARG A 116 -10.06 -22.45 6.54
C ARG A 116 -9.38 -22.29 7.89
N LEU A 117 -8.64 -21.20 8.08
CA LEU A 117 -7.87 -20.96 9.31
C LEU A 117 -8.75 -20.62 10.51
N THR A 118 -9.86 -19.88 10.32
CA THR A 118 -10.81 -19.55 11.41
C THR A 118 -11.45 -20.79 12.04
N SER A 119 -11.53 -21.91 11.32
CA SER A 119 -12.03 -23.18 11.87
C SER A 119 -11.14 -23.76 12.98
N ARG A 120 -9.88 -23.31 13.09
CA ARG A 120 -8.88 -23.87 14.02
C ARG A 120 -8.22 -22.82 14.91
N TYR A 121 -8.11 -21.60 14.43
CA TYR A 121 -7.40 -20.52 15.09
C TYR A 121 -8.29 -19.29 15.24
N LYS A 122 -8.07 -18.54 16.32
CA LYS A 122 -8.58 -17.16 16.41
C LYS A 122 -7.79 -16.30 15.42
N LEU A 123 -8.49 -15.62 14.52
CA LEU A 123 -7.93 -14.62 13.63
C LEU A 123 -8.28 -13.22 14.13
#